data_AF-A0A0D6JFX9-F1
#
_entry.id   AF-A0A0D6JFX9-F1
#
_cell.length_a   1.000
_cell.length_b   1.000
_cell.length_c   1.000
_cell.angle_alpha   90.00
_cell.angle_beta   90.00
_cell.angle_gamma   90.00
#
_symmetry.space_group_name_H-M   'P 1'
#
loop_
_entity.id
_entity.type
_entity.pdbx_description
1 polymer ?
#
loop_
_entity_poly.entity_id
_entity_poly.type
_entity_poly.pdbx_seq_one_letter_code
_entity_poly.pdbx_strand_id
1 'polypeptide(L)'
;MRVVLILAVLFLFGGEAAADEYCQGCGCKGGPGYRAPNGRCVGWKRLDKICGSPPTTRCTAEGPALLASQKLGIASMDSGNDAVAPVTSNQLQLLKDGLVCRSTDSLVALRVCGEAKQDCGTERAQLLASKACVAIRAGTPVQVEASSRSFEWLRVRISADGEALWTERALVLGGQ
;
A
#
# COMPACT_ATOMS: atom_id res chain seq x y z
N MET A 1 -12.40 -56.51 18.79
CA MET A 1 -13.35 -55.44 18.41
C MET A 1 -12.94 -54.02 18.86
N ARG A 2 -11.64 -53.71 19.05
CA ARG A 2 -11.18 -52.34 19.42
C ARG A 2 -10.32 -51.66 18.35
N VAL A 3 -9.88 -52.39 17.32
CA VAL A 3 -8.97 -51.89 16.28
C VAL A 3 -9.72 -51.18 15.15
N VAL A 4 -10.98 -51.53 14.91
CA VAL A 4 -11.78 -50.96 13.81
C VAL A 4 -12.19 -49.50 14.08
N LEU A 5 -12.21 -49.06 15.33
CA LEU A 5 -12.70 -47.74 15.72
C LEU A 5 -11.66 -46.61 15.52
N ILE A 6 -10.38 -46.94 15.36
CA ILE A 6 -9.31 -45.93 15.20
C ILE A 6 -9.19 -45.44 13.74
N LEU A 7 -9.58 -46.27 12.76
CA LEU A 7 -9.51 -45.89 11.33
C LEU A 7 -10.61 -44.90 10.90
N ALA A 8 -11.70 -44.76 11.67
CA ALA A 8 -12.79 -43.86 11.32
C ALA A 8 -12.55 -42.39 11.74
N VAL A 9 -11.60 -42.12 12.65
CA VAL A 9 -11.38 -40.77 13.20
C VAL A 9 -10.33 -39.97 12.42
N LEU A 10 -9.47 -40.63 11.64
CA LEU A 10 -8.38 -39.97 10.91
C LEU A 10 -8.76 -39.41 9.53
N PHE A 11 -9.99 -39.65 9.05
CA PHE A 11 -10.43 -39.19 7.71
C PHE A 11 -11.21 -37.87 7.71
N LEU A 12 -11.44 -37.24 8.87
CA LEU A 12 -12.25 -36.01 8.98
C LEU A 12 -11.45 -34.70 9.02
N PHE A 13 -10.14 -34.72 8.79
CA PHE A 13 -9.29 -33.51 8.77
C PHE A 13 -8.55 -33.32 7.43
N GLY A 14 -9.19 -33.67 6.31
CA GLY A 14 -8.70 -33.36 4.97
C GLY A 14 -9.07 -31.92 4.60
N GLY A 15 -8.15 -30.99 4.88
CA GLY A 15 -8.32 -29.53 4.86
C GLY A 15 -9.13 -28.92 3.72
N GLU A 16 -10.01 -28.00 4.10
CA GLU A 16 -10.42 -26.90 3.23
C GLU A 16 -9.18 -26.12 2.77
N ALA A 17 -8.76 -26.36 1.53
CA ALA A 17 -7.99 -25.38 0.79
C ALA A 17 -8.88 -24.13 0.68
N ALA A 18 -8.65 -23.17 1.56
CA ALA A 18 -9.17 -21.82 1.42
C ALA A 18 -8.82 -21.37 -0.01
N ALA A 19 -9.83 -21.30 -0.87
CA ALA A 19 -9.72 -20.63 -2.13
C ALA A 19 -9.45 -19.17 -1.78
N ASP A 20 -8.15 -18.82 -1.75
CA ASP A 20 -7.65 -17.45 -1.75
C ASP A 20 -8.50 -16.71 -2.78
N GLU A 21 -9.33 -15.79 -2.31
CA GLU A 21 -10.24 -15.00 -3.13
C GLU A 21 -9.36 -14.33 -4.18
N TYR A 22 -9.38 -14.91 -5.38
CA TYR A 22 -8.25 -14.85 -6.29
C TYR A 22 -7.92 -13.40 -6.54
N CYS A 23 -6.75 -13.00 -6.08
CA CYS A 23 -6.21 -11.70 -6.27
C CYS A 23 -5.93 -11.50 -7.78
N GLN A 24 -6.96 -11.09 -8.53
CA GLN A 24 -6.94 -11.03 -10.00
C GLN A 24 -6.48 -9.66 -10.50
N GLY A 25 -5.69 -9.69 -11.57
CA GLY A 25 -5.15 -8.49 -12.21
C GLY A 25 -3.85 -7.98 -11.60
N CYS A 26 -3.22 -7.05 -12.31
CA CYS A 26 -1.99 -6.43 -11.87
C CYS A 26 -2.23 -5.56 -10.63
N GLY A 27 -1.26 -5.54 -9.71
CA GLY A 27 -1.30 -4.68 -8.52
C GLY A 27 -2.02 -5.26 -7.32
N CYS A 28 -2.77 -6.35 -7.49
CA CYS A 28 -3.46 -6.98 -6.37
C CYS A 28 -2.49 -7.49 -5.28
N LYS A 29 -1.29 -7.97 -5.65
CA LYS A 29 -0.20 -8.30 -4.70
C LYS A 29 0.67 -7.09 -4.32
N GLY A 30 0.09 -5.89 -4.34
CA GLY A 30 0.73 -4.64 -3.96
C GLY A 30 1.72 -4.02 -4.95
N GLY A 31 1.70 -4.46 -6.20
CA GLY A 31 2.40 -3.80 -7.31
C GLY A 31 1.69 -2.53 -7.79
N PRO A 32 2.25 -1.83 -8.80
CA PRO A 32 1.71 -0.57 -9.30
C PRO A 32 0.40 -0.72 -10.09
N GLY A 33 -0.05 -1.95 -10.34
CA GLY A 33 -1.33 -2.22 -11.00
C GLY A 33 -1.39 -1.95 -12.50
N TYR A 34 -0.25 -1.94 -13.20
CA TYR A 34 -0.23 -1.79 -14.65
C TYR A 34 0.16 -3.09 -15.36
N ARG A 35 -0.54 -3.40 -16.45
CA ARG A 35 -0.19 -4.45 -17.41
C ARG A 35 0.50 -3.83 -18.62
N ALA A 36 1.68 -4.36 -18.95
CA ALA A 36 2.42 -3.95 -20.14
C ALA A 36 1.79 -4.53 -21.42
N PRO A 37 2.13 -3.99 -22.61
CA PRO A 37 1.67 -4.51 -23.89
C PRO A 37 2.01 -5.99 -24.14
N ASN A 38 3.06 -6.49 -23.47
CA ASN A 38 3.44 -7.90 -23.52
C ASN A 38 2.56 -8.82 -22.65
N GLY A 39 1.49 -8.29 -22.05
CA GLY A 39 0.55 -9.02 -21.20
C GLY A 39 1.03 -9.27 -19.76
N ARG A 40 2.23 -8.82 -19.37
CA ARG A 40 2.79 -9.04 -18.03
C ARG A 40 2.55 -7.85 -17.10
N CYS A 41 2.39 -8.12 -15.81
CA CYS A 41 2.33 -7.07 -14.79
C CYS A 41 3.68 -6.39 -14.61
N VAL A 42 3.65 -5.06 -14.54
CA VAL A 42 4.84 -4.24 -14.35
C VAL A 42 5.05 -3.98 -12.85
N GLY A 43 6.30 -4.02 -12.41
CA GLY A 43 6.68 -3.63 -11.04
C GLY A 43 7.18 -2.19 -10.98
N TRP A 44 7.10 -1.56 -9.81
CA TRP A 44 7.49 -0.16 -9.57
C TRP A 44 8.82 0.24 -10.21
N LYS A 45 9.88 -0.57 -10.06
CA LYS A 45 11.22 -0.29 -10.59
C LYS A 45 11.31 -0.17 -12.12
N ARG A 46 10.37 -0.76 -12.85
CA ARG A 46 10.39 -0.80 -14.32
C ARG A 46 9.23 -0.04 -14.94
N LEU A 47 8.40 0.59 -14.11
CA LEU A 47 7.17 1.23 -14.54
C LEU A 47 7.44 2.38 -15.50
N ASP A 48 8.28 3.34 -15.11
CA ASP A 48 8.62 4.47 -15.99
C ASP A 48 9.32 4.02 -17.29
N LYS A 49 10.16 2.97 -17.20
CA LYS A 49 10.88 2.45 -18.37
C LYS A 49 9.97 1.74 -19.38
N ILE A 50 8.98 0.99 -18.90
CA ILE A 50 8.09 0.18 -19.74
C ILE A 50 6.86 0.98 -20.14
N CYS A 51 6.21 1.59 -19.15
CA CYS A 51 4.92 2.25 -19.28
C CYS A 51 5.02 3.75 -19.60
N GLY A 52 6.19 4.36 -19.35
CA GLY A 52 6.36 5.81 -19.45
C GLY A 52 5.85 6.56 -18.23
N SER A 53 6.03 7.89 -18.26
CA SER A 53 5.43 8.82 -17.31
C SER A 53 4.58 9.83 -18.11
N PRO A 54 3.24 9.78 -18.03
CA PRO A 54 2.43 8.91 -17.18
C PRO A 54 2.35 7.44 -17.68
N PRO A 55 2.18 6.46 -16.77
CA PRO A 55 2.20 5.02 -17.11
C PRO A 55 1.01 4.56 -17.96
N THR A 56 -0.06 5.36 -18.02
CA THR A 56 -1.22 5.13 -18.90
C THR A 56 -0.89 5.32 -20.39
N THR A 57 0.28 5.88 -20.73
CA THR A 57 0.65 6.09 -22.14
C THR A 57 0.94 4.78 -22.88
N ARG A 58 1.45 3.76 -22.20
CA ARG A 58 1.80 2.47 -22.83
C ARG A 58 1.27 1.25 -22.10
N CYS A 59 0.81 1.39 -20.86
CA CYS A 59 0.31 0.27 -20.07
C CYS A 59 -1.16 0.47 -19.70
N THR A 60 -1.88 -0.64 -19.60
CA THR A 60 -3.26 -0.67 -19.14
C THR A 60 -3.28 -0.75 -17.63
N ALA A 61 -3.94 0.19 -16.96
CA ALA A 61 -4.19 0.09 -15.53
C ALA A 61 -5.16 -1.07 -15.25
N GLU A 62 -4.97 -1.76 -14.13
CA GLU A 62 -5.83 -2.84 -13.63
C GLU A 62 -6.03 -2.71 -12.12
N GLY A 63 -7.14 -3.29 -11.63
CA GLY A 63 -7.42 -3.46 -10.20
C GLY A 63 -7.22 -2.17 -9.39
N PRO A 64 -6.37 -2.17 -8.34
CA PRO A 64 -6.14 -0.99 -7.49
C PRO A 64 -5.62 0.24 -8.24
N ALA A 65 -4.89 0.08 -9.34
CA ALA A 65 -4.37 1.21 -10.11
C ALA A 65 -5.42 1.88 -10.99
N LEU A 66 -6.41 1.12 -11.47
CA LEU A 66 -7.58 1.73 -12.11
C LEU A 66 -8.33 2.61 -11.12
N LEU A 67 -8.49 2.14 -9.88
CA LEU A 67 -9.14 2.93 -8.83
C LEU A 67 -8.34 4.19 -8.51
N ALA A 68 -7.02 4.10 -8.40
CA ALA A 68 -6.15 5.27 -8.23
C ALA A 68 -6.25 6.24 -9.43
N SER A 69 -6.26 5.72 -10.67
CA SER A 69 -6.34 6.54 -11.89
C SER A 69 -7.70 7.23 -12.05
N GLN A 70 -8.80 6.52 -11.71
CA GLN A 70 -10.15 7.09 -11.72
C GLN A 70 -10.34 8.12 -10.62
N LYS A 71 -9.82 7.85 -9.41
CA LYS A 71 -9.89 8.76 -8.26
C LYS A 71 -9.03 10.02 -8.45
N LEU A 72 -8.01 9.94 -9.29
CA LEU A 72 -7.19 11.08 -9.75
C LEU A 72 -7.76 11.79 -10.99
N GLY A 73 -8.99 11.45 -11.42
CA GLY A 73 -9.68 12.20 -12.47
C GLY A 73 -9.12 12.03 -13.88
N ILE A 74 -8.35 10.96 -14.17
CA ILE A 74 -7.84 10.68 -15.53
C ILE A 74 -8.92 9.98 -16.40
N ALA A 75 -10.18 10.21 -16.08
CA ALA A 75 -11.34 9.82 -16.85
C ALA A 75 -12.21 11.04 -17.11
N SER A 76 -11.66 12.07 -17.77
CA SER A 76 -12.43 12.87 -18.72
C SER A 76 -11.49 13.73 -19.55
N MET A 77 -11.57 13.60 -20.86
CA MET A 77 -11.15 14.65 -21.77
C MET A 77 -12.12 15.80 -21.57
N ASP A 78 -11.73 16.82 -20.80
CA ASP A 78 -12.22 18.17 -21.05
C ASP A 78 -11.14 19.20 -20.73
N SER A 79 -10.99 20.14 -21.65
CA SER A 79 -9.94 21.15 -21.68
C SER A 79 -10.01 22.07 -20.47
N GLY A 80 -8.90 22.22 -19.75
CA GLY A 80 -8.74 23.25 -18.73
C GLY A 80 -7.28 23.37 -18.33
N ASN A 81 -6.65 24.49 -18.73
CA ASN A 81 -5.28 24.85 -18.43
C ASN A 81 -5.06 25.02 -16.92
N ASP A 82 -4.60 23.97 -16.25
CA ASP A 82 -3.83 24.07 -15.02
C ASP A 82 -2.58 23.20 -15.19
N ALA A 83 -1.41 23.82 -15.03
CA ALA A 83 -0.13 23.14 -15.11
C ALA A 83 0.03 22.18 -13.92
N VAL A 84 -0.57 20.99 -14.03
CA VAL A 84 -0.31 19.87 -13.14
C VAL A 84 1.11 19.41 -13.41
N ALA A 85 2.01 19.67 -12.45
CA ALA A 85 3.36 19.14 -12.48
C ALA A 85 3.33 17.63 -12.74
N PRO A 86 4.31 17.07 -13.50
CA PRO A 86 4.29 15.66 -13.88
C PRO A 86 4.28 14.77 -12.63
N VAL A 87 3.11 14.19 -12.35
CA VAL A 87 2.92 13.19 -11.30
C VAL A 87 3.68 11.94 -11.73
N THR A 88 4.91 11.81 -11.28
CA THR A 88 5.64 10.54 -11.40
C THR A 88 4.82 9.47 -10.69
N SER A 89 4.71 8.26 -11.26
CA SER A 89 3.73 7.24 -10.85
C SER A 89 3.84 6.79 -9.38
N ASN A 90 4.87 7.23 -8.66
CA ASN A 90 5.10 6.93 -7.25
C ASN A 90 4.56 8.03 -6.32
N GLN A 91 3.96 9.10 -6.86
CA GLN A 91 3.41 10.19 -6.08
C GLN A 91 1.93 9.93 -5.77
N LEU A 92 1.64 9.71 -4.50
CA LEU A 92 0.31 9.44 -3.96
C LEU A 92 -0.05 10.49 -2.91
N GLN A 93 -1.28 10.46 -2.43
CA GLN A 93 -1.71 11.28 -1.30
C GLN A 93 -2.14 10.39 -0.15
N LEU A 94 -1.93 10.86 1.08
CA LEU A 94 -2.53 10.19 2.22
C LEU A 94 -4.05 10.26 2.17
N LEU A 95 -4.70 9.15 2.45
CA LEU A 95 -6.15 9.01 2.49
C LEU A 95 -6.73 9.40 3.85
N LYS A 96 -5.92 9.34 4.91
CA LYS A 96 -6.32 9.61 6.29
C LYS A 96 -5.19 10.32 7.04
N ASP A 97 -5.54 11.03 8.11
CA ASP A 97 -4.55 11.53 9.06
C ASP A 97 -3.78 10.35 9.68
N GLY A 98 -2.51 10.56 9.97
CA GLY A 98 -1.68 9.49 10.49
C GLY A 98 -0.31 9.95 10.95
N LEU A 99 0.57 8.97 11.09
CA LEU A 99 1.95 9.17 11.51
C LEU A 99 2.87 8.53 10.47
N VAL A 100 3.94 9.25 10.17
CA VAL A 100 5.13 8.70 9.52
C VAL A 100 6.24 8.62 10.54
N CYS A 101 7.04 7.55 10.52
CA CYS A 101 8.12 7.35 11.49
C CYS A 101 9.44 6.97 10.80
N ARG A 102 10.57 7.25 11.45
CA ARG A 102 11.90 6.93 10.92
C ARG A 102 12.16 5.42 10.83
N SER A 103 11.51 4.61 11.67
CA SER A 103 11.62 3.15 11.67
C SER A 103 10.26 2.48 11.67
N THR A 104 10.23 1.23 11.23
CA THR A 104 9.04 0.38 11.34
C THR A 104 8.77 -0.03 12.79
N ASP A 105 9.79 -0.10 13.64
CA ASP A 105 9.61 -0.47 15.05
C ASP A 105 8.74 0.54 15.81
N SER A 106 8.93 1.85 15.54
CA SER A 106 8.08 2.90 16.11
C SER A 106 6.64 2.78 15.64
N LEU A 107 6.40 2.32 14.41
CA LEU A 107 5.04 2.10 13.90
C LEU A 107 4.41 0.84 14.49
N VAL A 108 5.17 -0.24 14.64
CA VAL A 108 4.71 -1.47 15.27
C VAL A 108 4.28 -1.19 16.71
N ALA A 109 5.08 -0.44 17.47
CA ALA A 109 4.72 -0.05 18.83
C ALA A 109 3.38 0.69 18.90
N LEU A 110 3.17 1.65 17.98
CA LEU A 110 1.91 2.40 17.87
C LEU A 110 0.72 1.57 17.36
N ARG A 111 0.95 0.51 16.59
CA ARG A 111 -0.11 -0.39 16.12
C ARG A 111 -0.59 -1.32 17.23
N VAL A 112 0.35 -1.93 17.97
CA VAL A 112 0.04 -2.81 19.10
C VAL A 112 -0.86 -2.08 20.12
N CYS A 113 -0.59 -0.80 20.33
CA CYS A 113 -1.42 0.10 21.11
C CYS A 113 -2.89 0.20 20.63
N GLY A 114 -3.10 0.35 19.33
CA GLY A 114 -4.45 0.44 18.74
C GLY A 114 -5.23 -0.86 18.85
N GLU A 115 -4.56 -1.99 18.65
CA GLU A 115 -5.17 -3.32 18.75
C GLU A 115 -5.50 -3.70 20.21
N ALA A 116 -4.63 -3.33 21.15
CA ALA A 116 -4.81 -3.59 22.58
C ALA A 116 -5.86 -2.70 23.26
N LYS A 117 -6.45 -1.71 22.53
CA LYS A 117 -7.32 -0.65 23.09
C LYS A 117 -6.71 0.04 24.32
N GLN A 118 -5.38 0.12 24.39
CA GLN A 118 -4.67 0.80 25.45
C GLN A 118 -4.50 2.29 25.11
N ASP A 119 -4.51 3.15 26.12
CA ASP A 119 -4.23 4.58 25.94
C ASP A 119 -2.73 4.78 25.70
N CYS A 120 -2.38 4.99 24.44
CA CYS A 120 -1.00 5.25 24.02
C CYS A 120 -0.73 6.73 23.73
N GLY A 121 -1.52 7.64 24.32
CA GLY A 121 -1.27 9.08 24.23
C GLY A 121 0.15 9.46 24.62
N THR A 122 0.67 8.87 25.70
CA THR A 122 2.03 9.15 26.22
C THR A 122 3.12 8.67 25.28
N GLU A 123 3.03 7.43 24.77
CA GLU A 123 4.03 6.87 23.87
C GLU A 123 4.05 7.59 22.51
N ARG A 124 2.87 7.89 21.98
CA ARG A 124 2.72 8.74 20.80
C ARG A 124 3.32 10.13 21.02
N ALA A 125 3.07 10.76 22.17
CA ALA A 125 3.64 12.06 22.50
C ALA A 125 5.17 11.98 22.60
N GLN A 126 5.74 10.91 23.15
CA GLN A 126 7.18 10.70 23.24
C GLN A 126 7.84 10.49 21.87
N LEU A 127 7.21 9.74 20.97
CA LEU A 127 7.69 9.55 19.60
C LEU A 127 7.65 10.85 18.78
N LEU A 128 6.63 11.69 19.01
CA LEU A 128 6.56 13.02 18.41
C LEU A 128 7.60 13.97 19.00
N ALA A 129 7.77 13.98 20.33
CA ALA A 129 8.73 14.82 21.03
C ALA A 129 10.18 14.50 20.64
N SER A 130 10.50 13.21 20.48
CA SER A 130 11.81 12.74 20.03
C SER A 130 12.05 12.92 18.52
N LYS A 131 11.07 13.41 17.76
CA LYS A 131 11.11 13.48 16.28
C LYS A 131 11.35 12.12 15.61
N ALA A 132 11.04 11.03 16.31
CA ALA A 132 11.03 9.68 15.76
C ALA A 132 9.86 9.50 14.78
N CYS A 133 8.74 10.16 15.05
CA CYS A 133 7.58 10.23 14.19
C CYS A 133 7.14 11.67 13.93
N VAL A 134 6.39 11.87 12.84
CA VAL A 134 5.78 13.15 12.46
C VAL A 134 4.31 12.89 12.13
N ALA A 135 3.43 13.73 12.69
CA ALA A 135 2.01 13.72 12.36
C ALA A 135 1.78 14.34 10.99
N ILE A 136 0.99 13.66 10.17
CA ILE A 136 0.67 14.11 8.81
C ILE A 136 -0.82 14.02 8.56
N ARG A 137 -1.32 14.92 7.71
CA ARG A 137 -2.74 15.03 7.42
C ARG A 137 -3.11 14.30 6.13
N ALA A 138 -4.37 13.89 6.03
CA ALA A 138 -4.96 13.45 4.78
C ALA A 138 -4.73 14.51 3.67
N GLY A 139 -4.57 14.05 2.43
CA GLY A 139 -4.24 14.88 1.27
C GLY A 139 -2.77 15.26 1.15
N THR A 140 -1.92 14.98 2.16
CA THR A 140 -0.48 15.26 2.07
C THR A 140 0.13 14.45 0.92
N PRO A 141 0.78 15.10 -0.07
CA PRO A 141 1.44 14.39 -1.16
C PRO A 141 2.68 13.66 -0.62
N VAL A 142 2.85 12.42 -1.06
CA VAL A 142 3.97 11.56 -0.69
C VAL A 142 4.47 10.78 -1.89
N GLN A 143 5.78 10.57 -1.95
CA GLN A 143 6.42 9.72 -2.93
C GLN A 143 6.75 8.36 -2.31
N VAL A 144 6.20 7.28 -2.84
CA VAL A 144 6.48 5.92 -2.38
C VAL A 144 7.79 5.43 -2.98
N GLU A 145 8.76 5.07 -2.13
CA GLU A 145 10.07 4.58 -2.56
C GLU A 145 10.19 3.05 -2.46
N ALA A 146 9.59 2.45 -1.43
CA ALA A 146 9.70 1.02 -1.15
C ALA A 146 8.53 0.52 -0.28
N SER A 147 8.41 -0.80 -0.19
CA SER A 147 7.53 -1.48 0.77
C SER A 147 8.35 -2.35 1.71
N SER A 148 7.85 -2.61 2.92
CA SER A 148 8.45 -3.61 3.81
C SER A 148 8.33 -5.01 3.21
N ARG A 149 9.08 -5.97 3.78
CA ARG A 149 8.96 -7.38 3.40
C ARG A 149 7.59 -7.97 3.72
N SER A 150 6.92 -7.49 4.77
CA SER A 150 5.55 -7.89 5.13
C SER A 150 4.48 -7.18 4.28
N PHE A 151 4.86 -6.22 3.44
CA PHE A 151 3.97 -5.34 2.68
C PHE A 151 3.04 -4.45 3.51
N GLU A 152 3.15 -4.46 4.84
CA GLU A 152 2.30 -3.65 5.72
C GLU A 152 2.73 -2.19 5.81
N TRP A 153 4.02 -1.92 5.56
CA TRP A 153 4.62 -0.60 5.68
C TRP A 153 5.10 -0.11 4.33
N LEU A 154 4.88 1.17 4.08
CA LEU A 154 5.41 1.87 2.91
C LEU A 154 6.47 2.86 3.36
N ARG A 155 7.59 2.87 2.64
CA ARG A 155 8.59 3.92 2.76
C ARG A 155 8.21 5.05 1.83
N VAL A 156 7.94 6.20 2.41
CA VAL A 156 7.41 7.39 1.75
C VAL A 156 8.27 8.61 2.01
N ARG A 157 8.29 9.54 1.05
CA ARG A 157 8.95 10.84 1.18
C ARG A 157 7.90 11.93 1.01
N ILE A 158 7.83 12.88 1.95
CA ILE A 158 6.79 13.94 1.95
C ILE A 158 7.18 15.14 1.09
N SER A 159 8.46 15.34 0.80
CA SER A 159 8.98 16.44 -0.03
C SER A 159 10.22 15.99 -0.77
N ALA A 160 10.57 16.59 -1.92
CA ALA A 160 11.72 16.15 -2.73
C ALA A 160 13.03 16.06 -1.92
N ASP A 161 13.26 17.02 -1.03
CA ASP A 161 14.43 17.09 -0.15
C ASP A 161 14.23 16.44 1.23
N GLY A 162 13.05 15.84 1.45
CA GLY A 162 12.68 15.25 2.72
C GLY A 162 13.35 13.90 2.97
N GLU A 163 13.47 13.55 4.25
CA GLU A 163 13.87 12.20 4.66
C GLU A 163 12.77 11.18 4.29
N ALA A 164 13.19 9.98 3.89
CA ALA A 164 12.28 8.87 3.61
C ALA A 164 11.86 8.19 4.92
N LEU A 165 10.57 8.30 5.25
CA LEU A 165 9.96 7.79 6.47
C LEU A 165 9.07 6.59 6.15
N TRP A 166 8.71 5.82 7.16
CA TRP A 166 7.77 4.70 7.06
C TRP A 166 6.36 5.14 7.48
N THR A 167 5.35 4.59 6.84
CA THR A 167 3.94 4.77 7.20
C THR A 167 3.18 3.46 6.98
N GLU A 168 2.01 3.35 7.57
CA GLU A 168 1.07 2.28 7.24
C GLU A 168 0.66 2.35 5.79
N ARG A 169 0.65 1.19 5.13
CA ARG A 169 0.14 1.04 3.77
C ARG A 169 -1.30 1.53 3.66
N ALA A 170 -2.14 1.24 4.64
CA ALA A 170 -3.55 1.60 4.65
C ALA A 170 -3.78 3.13 4.63
N LEU A 171 -2.83 3.93 5.15
CA LEU A 171 -2.91 5.38 5.12
C LEU A 171 -2.70 5.97 3.71
N VAL A 172 -2.04 5.24 2.81
CA VAL A 172 -1.71 5.73 1.46
C VAL A 172 -2.53 5.02 0.38
N LEU A 173 -2.72 3.71 0.52
CA LEU A 173 -3.38 2.86 -0.49
C LEU A 173 -4.80 2.43 -0.09
N GLY A 174 -5.23 2.72 1.13
CA GLY A 174 -6.51 2.28 1.68
C GLY A 174 -6.42 0.91 2.34
N GLY A 175 -7.39 0.59 3.19
CA GLY A 175 -7.56 -0.77 3.71
C GLY A 175 -8.14 -1.66 2.61
N GLN A 176 -7.57 -2.87 2.46
CA GLN A 176 -8.20 -3.95 1.71
C GLN A 176 -9.18 -4.68 2.62
#